data_AF-A0A166E704-F1
#
_entry.id   AF-A0A166E704-F1
#
_cell.length_a   1.000
_cell.length_b   1.000
_cell.length_c   1.000
_cell.angle_alpha   90.00
_cell.angle_beta   90.00
_cell.angle_gamma   90.00
#
_symmetry.space_group_name_H-M   'P 1'
#
loop_
_entity.id
_entity.type
_entity.pdbx_description
1 polymer ?
#
loop_
_entity_poly.entity_id
_entity_poly.type
_entity_poly.pdbx_seq_one_letter_code
_entity_poly.pdbx_strand_id
1 'polypeptide(L)'
;MRDEDIAMSDEESTTSDSDSEESAMFDYQSAMSDKGNDTPGPIFGPQIARAERPPPPRKRIRLRIDLDGLRGLPQTNTSSKGSDAQPSHSVKLSCTSRNGHFSFVGSSPVWEGVKALRGTVRWNDILYLGCFELSFIQI
;
A
#
# COMPACT_ATOMS: atom_id res chain seq x y z
N MET A 1 -41.45 -3.69 -30.37
CA MET A 1 -40.98 -2.57 -31.21
C MET A 1 -41.21 -1.28 -30.45
N ARG A 2 -40.18 -0.81 -29.75
CA ARG A 2 -39.89 0.59 -29.48
C ARG A 2 -38.37 0.68 -29.40
N ASP A 3 -37.79 1.18 -30.48
CA ASP A 3 -36.41 1.58 -30.60
C ASP A 3 -36.28 2.97 -29.97
N GLU A 4 -35.32 3.16 -29.08
CA GLU A 4 -34.80 4.48 -28.76
C GLU A 4 -33.27 4.38 -28.61
N ASP A 5 -32.60 4.78 -29.68
CA ASP A 5 -31.18 5.10 -29.78
C ASP A 5 -30.86 6.33 -28.91
N ILE A 6 -29.82 6.29 -28.08
CA ILE A 6 -29.20 7.52 -27.55
C ILE A 6 -27.68 7.42 -27.63
N ALA A 7 -27.15 8.45 -28.31
CA ALA A 7 -25.83 8.76 -28.79
C ALA A 7 -24.64 8.63 -27.82
N MET A 8 -23.48 8.33 -28.41
CA MET A 8 -22.15 8.49 -27.82
C MET A 8 -21.69 9.95 -27.90
N SER A 9 -20.98 10.42 -26.87
CA SER A 9 -20.14 11.62 -26.94
C SER A 9 -18.79 11.31 -26.31
N ASP A 10 -17.75 11.33 -27.15
CA ASP A 10 -16.34 11.35 -26.77
C ASP A 10 -15.89 12.82 -26.71
N GLU A 11 -15.29 13.23 -25.60
CA GLU A 11 -14.67 14.55 -25.49
C GLU A 11 -13.22 14.40 -25.05
N GLU A 12 -12.34 14.56 -26.03
CA GLU A 12 -10.90 14.69 -25.88
C GLU A 12 -10.55 16.08 -25.32
N SER A 13 -9.61 16.15 -24.38
CA SER A 13 -8.97 17.40 -24.00
C SER A 13 -7.47 17.19 -23.83
N THR A 14 -6.73 17.54 -24.88
CA THR A 14 -5.27 17.70 -24.90
C THR A 14 -4.88 19.12 -24.51
N THR A 15 -3.97 19.28 -23.56
CA THR A 15 -3.16 20.50 -23.33
C THR A 15 -1.77 20.02 -22.92
N SER A 16 -0.80 19.94 -23.85
CA SER A 16 0.10 20.99 -24.34
C SER A 16 1.17 21.44 -23.33
N ASP A 17 2.40 21.32 -23.82
CA ASP A 17 3.71 21.43 -23.19
C ASP A 17 4.10 22.85 -22.75
N SER A 18 5.07 22.93 -21.84
CA SER A 18 5.94 24.11 -21.69
C SER A 18 7.25 23.72 -21.01
N ASP A 19 8.26 23.44 -21.83
CA ASP A 19 9.66 23.48 -21.46
C ASP A 19 10.15 24.94 -21.48
N SER A 20 10.82 25.36 -20.41
CA SER A 20 11.51 26.65 -20.34
C SER A 20 12.96 26.40 -19.94
N GLU A 21 13.83 26.51 -20.93
CA GLU A 21 15.29 26.56 -20.80
C GLU A 21 15.75 28.02 -20.83
N GLU A 22 16.51 28.47 -19.83
CA GLU A 22 17.44 29.62 -19.85
C GLU A 22 17.97 29.77 -18.41
N SER A 23 19.19 30.18 -18.10
CA SER A 23 20.30 30.71 -18.90
C SER A 23 21.55 30.66 -18.01
N ALA A 24 22.71 30.54 -18.66
CA ALA A 24 24.02 30.45 -18.05
C ALA A 24 24.63 31.82 -17.69
N MET A 25 25.63 31.76 -16.80
CA MET A 25 26.74 32.69 -16.57
C MET A 25 26.42 34.13 -16.14
N PHE A 26 26.95 34.50 -14.96
CA PHE A 26 27.74 35.73 -14.84
C PHE A 26 28.84 35.59 -13.77
N ASP A 27 29.90 36.35 -14.02
CA ASP A 27 31.28 36.19 -13.61
C ASP A 27 31.65 36.63 -12.19
N TYR A 28 32.75 36.02 -11.74
CA TYR A 28 33.86 36.53 -10.92
C TYR A 28 33.74 37.96 -10.37
N GLN A 29 33.87 38.10 -9.04
CA GLN A 29 34.89 38.96 -8.41
C GLN A 29 34.97 38.81 -6.88
N SER A 30 36.17 39.11 -6.37
CA SER A 30 36.57 39.44 -4.98
C SER A 30 37.00 38.25 -4.10
N ALA A 31 38.30 37.97 -3.99
CA ALA A 31 39.39 38.72 -3.36
C ALA A 31 39.39 38.62 -1.82
N MET A 32 40.35 37.81 -1.34
CA MET A 32 41.08 37.84 -0.07
C MET A 32 40.35 38.38 1.18
N SER A 33 40.00 37.45 2.08
CA SER A 33 39.94 37.75 3.51
C SER A 33 40.62 36.62 4.26
N ASP A 34 41.92 36.81 4.47
CA ASP A 34 42.75 36.05 5.41
C ASP A 34 42.25 36.37 6.83
N LYS A 35 41.31 35.56 7.31
CA LYS A 35 40.80 35.64 8.67
C LYS A 35 40.70 34.22 9.20
N GLY A 36 41.70 33.87 10.02
CA GLY A 36 41.91 32.57 10.63
C GLY A 36 40.60 31.88 10.99
N ASN A 37 40.32 30.80 10.27
CA ASN A 37 39.28 29.86 10.56
C ASN A 37 39.95 28.50 10.80
N ASP A 38 39.95 28.03 12.05
CA ASP A 38 40.22 26.63 12.38
C ASP A 38 39.06 25.77 11.84
N THR A 39 38.92 25.77 10.52
CA THR A 39 37.98 24.93 9.80
C THR A 39 38.69 23.59 9.69
N PRO A 40 38.16 22.50 10.29
CA PRO A 40 38.76 21.20 10.12
C PRO A 40 38.84 20.91 8.62
N GLY A 41 40.06 20.79 8.10
CA GLY A 41 40.30 20.48 6.69
C GLY A 41 39.60 19.17 6.30
N PRO A 42 39.38 18.93 5.00
CA PRO A 42 38.76 17.70 4.54
C PRO A 42 39.55 16.49 5.08
N ILE A 43 38.93 15.73 5.98
CA ILE A 43 39.53 14.56 6.61
C ILE A 43 39.64 13.48 5.55
N PHE A 44 40.78 13.44 4.85
CA PHE A 44 41.20 12.34 4.01
C PHE A 44 41.91 11.30 4.89
N GLY A 45 41.11 10.43 5.49
CA GLY A 45 41.58 9.22 6.16
C GLY A 45 40.72 8.02 5.73
N PRO A 46 41.21 6.78 5.87
CA PRO A 46 40.40 5.59 5.61
C PRO A 46 39.14 5.68 6.45
N GLN A 47 37.98 5.81 5.79
CA GLN A 47 36.70 5.78 6.49
C GLN A 47 36.69 4.53 7.36
N ILE A 48 36.56 4.71 8.66
CA ILE A 48 36.35 3.62 9.59
C ILE A 48 35.08 2.91 9.11
N ALA A 49 35.25 1.77 8.44
CA ALA A 49 34.20 1.00 7.75
C ALA A 49 33.20 0.34 8.72
N ARG A 50 33.05 0.90 9.93
CA ARG A 50 32.27 0.37 11.05
C ARG A 50 31.35 1.41 11.68
N ALA A 51 31.10 2.54 11.00
CA ALA A 51 29.93 3.34 11.34
C ALA A 51 28.69 2.52 10.94
N GLU A 52 28.08 1.87 11.93
CA GLU A 52 26.79 1.20 11.78
C GLU A 52 25.81 2.26 11.28
N ARG A 53 25.55 2.27 9.96
CA ARG A 53 24.61 3.25 9.40
C ARG A 53 23.27 2.99 10.07
N PRO A 54 22.58 4.03 10.58
CA PRO A 54 21.21 3.85 11.05
C PRO A 54 20.44 3.19 9.91
N PRO A 55 19.70 2.10 10.19
CA PRO A 55 18.98 1.39 9.15
C PRO A 55 18.11 2.39 8.38
N PRO A 56 18.09 2.31 7.04
CA PRO A 56 17.36 3.28 6.24
C PRO A 56 15.90 3.34 6.74
N PRO A 57 15.31 4.55 6.79
CA PRO A 57 13.93 4.70 7.22
C PRO A 57 13.05 3.85 6.32
N ARG A 58 12.46 2.80 6.91
CA ARG A 58 11.61 1.85 6.18
C ARG A 58 10.44 2.62 5.61
N LYS A 59 10.24 2.51 4.30
CA LYS A 59 9.13 3.19 3.64
C LYS A 59 7.82 2.57 4.11
N ARG A 60 6.82 3.43 4.36
CA ARG A 60 5.45 2.99 4.62
C ARG A 60 4.82 2.61 3.28
N ILE A 61 4.24 1.42 3.22
CA ILE A 61 3.57 0.86 2.05
C ILE A 61 2.09 0.66 2.40
N ARG A 62 1.21 0.84 1.42
CA ARG A 62 -0.22 0.51 1.53
C ARG A 62 -0.54 -0.62 0.56
N LEU A 63 -0.92 -1.77 1.11
CA LEU A 63 -1.32 -2.93 0.33
C LEU A 63 -2.82 -2.83 0.03
N ARG A 64 -3.21 -3.07 -1.23
CA ARG A 64 -4.60 -3.25 -1.66
C ARG A 64 -4.85 -4.75 -1.79
N ILE A 65 -5.83 -5.27 -1.06
CA ILE A 65 -6.16 -6.70 -1.00
C ILE A 65 -7.59 -6.84 -1.52
N ASP A 66 -7.74 -7.53 -2.64
CA ASP A 66 -9.05 -7.85 -3.21
C ASP A 66 -9.50 -9.21 -2.65
N LEU A 67 -10.61 -9.23 -1.90
CA LEU A 67 -11.20 -10.43 -1.32
C LEU A 67 -12.40 -10.89 -2.15
N ASP A 68 -12.18 -11.92 -2.96
CA ASP A 68 -13.22 -12.48 -3.81
C ASP A 68 -14.17 -13.39 -3.01
N GLY A 69 -13.70 -14.59 -2.68
CA GLY A 69 -14.52 -15.63 -2.05
C GLY A 69 -13.74 -16.91 -1.80
N LEU A 70 -14.37 -17.83 -1.09
CA LEU A 70 -13.83 -19.14 -0.77
C LEU A 70 -14.86 -20.21 -1.15
N ARG A 71 -14.35 -21.32 -1.68
CA ARG A 71 -15.13 -22.51 -2.02
C ARG A 71 -14.59 -23.72 -1.27
N GLY A 72 -15.43 -24.74 -1.10
CA GLY A 72 -15.03 -25.96 -0.40
C GLY A 72 -14.95 -25.77 1.11
N LEU A 73 -15.75 -24.87 1.67
CA LEU A 73 -15.89 -24.78 3.12
C LEU A 73 -16.37 -26.13 3.66
N PRO A 74 -15.81 -26.60 4.79
CA PRO A 74 -16.22 -27.85 5.38
C PRO A 74 -17.70 -27.78 5.68
N GLN A 75 -18.46 -28.71 5.10
CA GLN A 75 -19.88 -28.75 5.29
C GLN A 75 -20.12 -29.11 6.75
N THR A 76 -20.61 -28.15 7.52
CA THR A 76 -21.10 -28.44 8.86
C THR A 76 -22.32 -29.35 8.67
N ASN A 77 -22.11 -30.64 8.94
CA ASN A 77 -23.19 -31.63 9.05
C ASN A 77 -24.02 -31.20 10.25
N THR A 78 -24.98 -30.32 10.03
CA THR A 78 -25.95 -29.82 11.00
C THR A 78 -26.82 -31.00 11.45
N SER A 79 -26.26 -31.85 12.32
CA SER A 79 -26.96 -32.93 13.01
C SER A 79 -27.73 -32.42 14.24
N SER A 80 -27.56 -31.15 14.63
CA SER A 80 -28.32 -30.58 15.74
C SER A 80 -29.51 -29.78 15.20
N LYS A 81 -30.67 -30.43 15.23
CA LYS A 81 -32.00 -29.83 15.12
C LYS A 81 -32.12 -28.73 16.20
N GLY A 82 -31.82 -27.47 15.89
CA GLY A 82 -31.94 -26.43 16.92
C GLY A 82 -31.48 -25.00 16.62
N SER A 83 -30.69 -24.72 15.58
CA SER A 83 -30.38 -23.33 15.22
C SER A 83 -30.30 -23.14 13.72
N ASP A 84 -31.27 -22.43 13.15
CA ASP A 84 -31.26 -21.96 11.76
C ASP A 84 -30.23 -20.83 11.50
N ALA A 85 -29.23 -20.69 12.39
CA ALA A 85 -28.17 -19.71 12.24
C ALA A 85 -27.20 -20.17 11.15
N GLN A 86 -27.26 -19.50 10.00
CA GLN A 86 -26.31 -19.66 8.91
C GLN A 86 -24.88 -19.37 9.41
N PRO A 87 -23.84 -20.11 9.02
CA PRO A 87 -22.47 -19.76 9.39
C PRO A 87 -22.06 -18.42 8.79
N SER A 88 -21.45 -17.54 9.59
CA SER A 88 -20.78 -16.32 9.11
C SER A 88 -19.27 -16.50 9.09
N HIS A 89 -18.64 -15.89 8.09
CA HIS A 89 -17.21 -15.93 7.85
C HIS A 89 -16.67 -14.51 7.72
N SER A 90 -15.47 -14.27 8.26
CA SER A 90 -14.73 -13.01 8.08
C SER A 90 -13.25 -13.33 7.91
N VAL A 91 -12.54 -12.48 7.18
CA VAL A 91 -11.09 -12.54 7.01
C VAL A 91 -10.47 -11.40 7.80
N LYS A 92 -9.38 -11.68 8.51
CA LYS A 92 -8.62 -10.66 9.25
C LYS A 92 -7.18 -10.71 8.80
N LEU A 93 -6.68 -9.63 8.24
CA LEU A 93 -5.27 -9.51 7.90
C LEU A 93 -4.57 -8.66 8.96
N SER A 94 -3.39 -9.08 9.38
CA SER A 94 -2.54 -8.30 10.27
C SER A 94 -1.12 -8.20 9.72
N CYS A 95 -0.44 -7.12 10.07
CA CYS A 95 0.91 -6.81 9.64
C CYS A 95 1.76 -6.47 10.86
N THR A 96 2.82 -7.23 11.08
CA THR A 96 3.75 -7.04 12.18
C THR A 96 5.13 -6.70 11.62
N SER A 97 5.74 -5.66 12.15
CA SER A 97 7.06 -5.21 11.73
C SER A 97 8.09 -5.36 12.85
N ARG A 98 9.38 -5.39 12.50
CA ARG A 98 10.47 -5.61 13.46
C ARG A 98 10.57 -4.54 14.54
N ASN A 99 10.11 -3.32 14.27
CA ASN A 99 10.09 -2.22 15.24
C ASN A 99 8.85 -2.24 16.17
N GLY A 100 8.06 -3.32 16.13
CA GLY A 100 6.87 -3.47 16.97
C GLY A 100 5.62 -2.77 16.42
N HIS A 101 5.68 -2.11 15.27
CA HIS A 101 4.47 -1.58 14.66
C HIS A 101 3.58 -2.72 14.17
N PHE A 102 2.32 -2.65 14.60
CA PHE A 102 1.25 -3.60 14.29
C PHE A 102 0.10 -2.85 13.61
N SER A 103 -0.44 -3.43 12.54
CA SER A 103 -1.67 -2.97 11.90
C SER A 103 -2.58 -4.15 11.57
N PHE A 104 -3.87 -3.90 11.49
CA PHE A 104 -4.84 -4.92 11.11
C PHE A 104 -5.95 -4.33 10.23
N VAL A 105 -6.58 -5.19 9.42
CA VAL A 105 -7.79 -4.89 8.67
C VAL A 105 -8.67 -6.13 8.62
N GLY A 106 -9.98 -5.95 8.76
CA GLY A 106 -10.96 -7.03 8.68
C GLY A 106 -11.91 -6.82 7.51
N SER A 107 -12.38 -7.92 6.93
CA SER A 107 -13.50 -7.92 5.98
C SER A 107 -14.83 -7.70 6.69
N SER A 108 -15.85 -7.38 5.91
CA SER A 108 -17.24 -7.53 6.36
C SER A 108 -17.53 -9.02 6.65
N PRO A 109 -18.40 -9.35 7.61
CA PRO A 109 -18.87 -10.72 7.77
C PRO A 109 -19.78 -11.08 6.60
N VAL A 110 -19.61 -12.28 6.07
CA VAL A 110 -20.47 -12.83 5.01
C VAL A 110 -21.02 -14.17 5.40
N TRP A 111 -22.23 -14.48 4.95
CA TRP A 111 -22.95 -15.69 5.30
C TRP A 111 -22.80 -16.75 4.20
N GLU A 112 -22.52 -18.00 4.61
CA GLU A 112 -22.27 -19.11 3.67
C GLU A 112 -23.46 -19.42 2.78
N GLY A 113 -23.30 -19.42 1.46
CA GLY A 113 -24.37 -19.75 0.51
C GLY A 113 -25.33 -18.59 0.22
N VAL A 114 -25.11 -17.38 0.77
CA VAL A 114 -25.87 -16.20 0.33
C VAL A 114 -25.46 -15.85 -1.10
N LYS A 115 -26.42 -15.95 -2.03
CA LYS A 115 -26.22 -15.70 -3.48
C LYS A 115 -25.20 -16.66 -4.14
N ALA A 116 -24.93 -17.81 -3.52
CA ALA A 116 -23.98 -18.80 -4.00
C ALA A 116 -24.38 -20.23 -3.55
N LEU A 117 -23.61 -21.25 -3.94
CA LEU A 117 -23.86 -22.63 -3.52
C LEU A 117 -23.45 -22.85 -2.05
N ARG A 118 -24.05 -23.84 -1.38
CA ARG A 118 -23.59 -24.27 -0.03
C ARG A 118 -22.10 -24.64 -0.09
N GLY A 119 -21.36 -24.34 0.96
CA GLY A 119 -19.91 -24.50 1.02
C GLY A 119 -19.14 -23.36 0.33
N THR A 120 -19.80 -22.24 0.01
CA THR A 120 -19.15 -21.08 -0.61
C THR A 120 -19.51 -19.78 0.09
N VAL A 121 -18.55 -18.86 0.11
CA VAL A 121 -18.69 -17.49 0.62
C VAL A 121 -18.09 -16.52 -0.38
N ARG A 122 -18.64 -15.30 -0.43
CA ARG A 122 -18.18 -14.24 -1.33
C ARG A 122 -18.19 -12.92 -0.58
N TRP A 123 -17.03 -12.27 -0.50
CA TRP A 123 -16.87 -10.95 0.12
C TRP A 123 -17.11 -9.84 -0.90
N ASN A 124 -16.39 -9.86 -2.04
CA ASN A 124 -16.26 -8.72 -2.95
C ASN A 124 -15.78 -7.45 -2.23
N ASP A 125 -14.95 -7.61 -1.21
CA ASP A 125 -14.40 -6.51 -0.42
C ASP A 125 -13.02 -6.12 -0.95
N ILE A 126 -12.71 -4.82 -0.93
CA ILE A 126 -11.36 -4.29 -1.17
C ILE A 126 -10.84 -3.77 0.17
N LEU A 127 -9.81 -4.40 0.70
CA LEU A 127 -9.18 -4.02 1.96
C LEU A 127 -7.86 -3.27 1.72
N TYR A 128 -7.54 -2.36 2.62
CA TYR A 128 -6.26 -1.64 2.60
C TYR A 128 -5.51 -1.87 3.90
N LEU A 129 -4.31 -2.43 3.80
CA LEU A 129 -3.44 -2.70 4.96
C LEU A 129 -2.17 -1.85 4.87
N GLY A 130 -1.94 -1.02 5.88
CA GLY A 130 -0.71 -0.24 6.00
C GLY A 130 0.42 -1.06 6.61
N CYS A 131 1.57 -1.12 5.95
CA CYS A 131 2.74 -1.90 6.36
C CYS A 131 4.04 -1.09 6.18
N PHE A 132 5.15 -1.65 6.66
CA PHE A 132 6.49 -1.17 6.34
C PHE A 132 7.20 -2.19 5.45
N GLU A 133 8.28 -1.76 4.78
CA GLU A 133 9.20 -2.69 4.13
C GLU A 133 9.68 -3.77 5.11
N LEU A 134 9.71 -5.03 4.63
CA LEU A 134 10.09 -6.22 5.42
C LEU A 134 9.21 -6.46 6.65
N SER A 135 7.92 -6.12 6.59
CA SER A 135 6.91 -6.58 7.53
C SER A 135 6.47 -8.02 7.24
N PHE A 136 6.01 -8.73 8.27
CA PHE A 136 5.34 -10.01 8.17
C PHE A 136 3.82 -9.82 8.10
N ILE A 137 3.14 -10.57 7.23
CA ILE A 137 1.69 -10.51 7.04
C ILE A 137 1.09 -11.85 7.48
N GLN A 138 0.00 -11.79 8.24
CA GLN A 138 -0.77 -12.94 8.69
C GLN A 138 -2.25 -12.77 8.28
N ILE A 139 -2.89 -13.88 7.88
CA ILE A 139 -4.29 -14.00 7.44
C ILE A 139 -5.03 -14.93 8.40
#